data_AF-A0A355GT60-F1
#
_entry.id   AF-A0A355GT60-F1
#
_cell.length_a   1.000
_cell.length_b   1.000
_cell.length_c   1.000
_cell.angle_alpha   90.00
_cell.angle_beta   90.00
_cell.angle_gamma   90.00
#
_symmetry.space_group_name_H-M   'P 1'
#
loop_
_entity.id
_entity.type
_entity.pdbx_description
1 polymer ?
#
loop_
_entity_poly.entity_id
_entity_poly.type
_entity_poly.pdbx_seq_one_letter_code
_entity_poly.pdbx_strand_id
1 'polypeptide(L)'
;MIKTYHDYGSVLDECALINTRRIFYLAIIAIPLRIVNIFLFAFTSTFDTPVLKKWSLGIIGSHFLLLLFMIGFLIIAKRYKDRTKPNKTMFILQYITAIVIMVSGIAIVVIDQLVTTNITPFILI
;
A
#
# COMPACT_ATOMS: atom_id res chain seq x y z
N MET A 1 -20.27 -28.24 -15.29
CA MET A 1 -20.40 -27.46 -14.04
C MET A 1 -19.31 -27.83 -13.02
N ILE A 2 -19.10 -29.12 -12.69
CA ILE A 2 -18.07 -29.57 -11.73
C ILE A 2 -16.62 -29.25 -12.17
N LYS A 3 -16.29 -29.47 -13.45
CA LYS A 3 -14.96 -29.17 -14.01
C LYS A 3 -14.59 -27.68 -13.87
N THR A 4 -15.53 -26.80 -14.23
CA THR A 4 -15.34 -25.35 -14.15
C THR A 4 -15.11 -24.87 -12.70
N TYR A 5 -15.85 -25.43 -11.72
CA TYR A 5 -15.63 -25.13 -10.30
C TYR A 5 -14.25 -25.57 -9.80
N HIS A 6 -13.79 -26.75 -10.22
CA HIS A 6 -12.46 -27.27 -9.87
C HIS A 6 -11.35 -26.39 -10.49
N ASP A 7 -11.53 -25.95 -11.72
CA ASP A 7 -10.59 -25.06 -12.43
C ASP A 7 -10.53 -23.66 -11.76
N TYR A 8 -11.65 -23.10 -11.31
CA TYR A 8 -11.63 -21.83 -10.56
C TYR A 8 -10.94 -21.93 -9.20
N GLY A 9 -11.16 -23.04 -8.48
CA GLY A 9 -10.48 -23.30 -7.21
C GLY A 9 -8.96 -23.38 -7.37
N SER A 10 -8.48 -24.06 -8.41
CA SER A 10 -7.04 -24.16 -8.66
C SER A 10 -6.42 -22.82 -9.07
N VAL A 11 -7.12 -22.01 -9.86
CA VAL A 11 -6.62 -20.67 -10.27
C VAL A 11 -6.50 -19.73 -9.07
N LEU A 12 -7.50 -19.71 -8.18
CA LEU A 12 -7.45 -18.89 -6.96
C LEU A 12 -6.32 -19.31 -6.03
N ASP A 13 -6.10 -20.61 -5.92
CA ASP A 13 -5.01 -21.19 -5.13
C ASP A 13 -3.63 -20.75 -5.65
N GLU A 14 -3.41 -20.88 -6.96
CA GLU A 14 -2.19 -20.40 -7.61
C GLU A 14 -2.00 -18.89 -7.44
N CYS A 15 -3.07 -18.10 -7.59
CA CYS A 15 -3.03 -16.66 -7.38
C CYS A 15 -2.58 -16.32 -5.95
N ALA A 16 -3.13 -16.99 -4.93
CA ALA A 16 -2.79 -16.73 -3.53
C ALA A 16 -1.32 -17.04 -3.23
N LEU A 17 -0.79 -18.13 -3.79
CA LEU A 17 0.64 -18.50 -3.68
C LEU A 17 1.54 -17.43 -4.32
N ILE A 18 1.26 -17.06 -5.57
CA ILE A 18 2.05 -16.06 -6.32
C ILE A 18 1.96 -14.69 -5.66
N ASN A 19 0.78 -14.25 -5.29
CA ASN A 19 0.57 -12.93 -4.68
C ASN A 19 1.24 -12.83 -3.31
N THR A 20 1.23 -13.89 -2.50
CA THR A 20 1.96 -13.88 -1.22
C THR A 20 3.47 -13.69 -1.43
N ARG A 21 4.07 -14.33 -2.45
CA ARG A 21 5.49 -14.09 -2.79
C ARG A 21 5.72 -12.67 -3.29
N ARG A 22 4.84 -12.15 -4.16
CA ARG A 22 4.93 -10.77 -4.64
C ARG A 22 4.85 -9.76 -3.50
N ILE A 23 3.92 -9.94 -2.57
CA ILE A 23 3.77 -9.09 -1.38
C ILE A 23 5.05 -9.10 -0.54
N PHE A 24 5.69 -10.26 -0.36
CA PHE A 24 6.97 -10.34 0.34
C PHE A 24 8.05 -9.46 -0.32
N TYR A 25 8.29 -9.61 -1.62
CA TYR A 25 9.32 -8.84 -2.32
C TYR A 25 8.98 -7.35 -2.42
N LEU A 26 7.72 -7.02 -2.71
CA LEU A 26 7.25 -5.64 -2.76
C LEU A 26 7.36 -4.97 -1.40
N ALA A 27 7.11 -5.68 -0.30
CA ALA A 27 7.27 -5.13 1.04
C ALA A 27 8.73 -4.81 1.38
N ILE A 28 9.69 -5.64 0.95
CA ILE A 28 11.13 -5.38 1.11
C ILE A 28 11.55 -4.09 0.40
N ILE A 29 11.05 -3.84 -0.80
CA ILE A 29 11.35 -2.62 -1.56
C ILE A 29 10.59 -1.41 -0.98
N ALA A 30 9.34 -1.65 -0.59
CA ALA A 30 8.44 -0.62 -0.13
C ALA A 30 8.93 0.04 1.16
N ILE A 31 9.32 -0.76 2.16
CA ILE A 31 9.70 -0.27 3.49
C ILE A 31 10.80 0.81 3.42
N PRO A 32 11.95 0.58 2.75
CA PRO A 32 12.96 1.61 2.55
C PRO A 32 12.42 2.87 1.87
N LEU A 33 11.59 2.73 0.82
CA LEU A 33 11.02 3.89 0.13
C LEU A 33 10.13 4.74 1.06
N ARG A 34 9.32 4.12 1.93
CA ARG A 34 8.49 4.88 2.89
C ARG A 34 9.37 5.57 3.93
N ILE A 35 10.43 4.91 4.39
CA ILE A 35 11.40 5.50 5.30
C ILE A 35 12.03 6.74 4.65
N VAL A 36 12.52 6.63 3.42
CA VAL A 36 13.08 7.77 2.67
C VAL A 36 12.09 8.92 2.56
N ASN A 37 10.81 8.66 2.22
CA ASN A 37 9.80 9.71 2.16
C ASN A 37 9.56 10.39 3.52
N ILE A 38 9.48 9.61 4.60
CA ILE A 38 9.32 10.15 5.96
C ILE A 38 10.51 11.06 6.30
N PHE A 39 11.73 10.61 6.05
CA PHE A 39 12.94 11.41 6.28
C PHE A 39 12.95 12.66 5.41
N LEU A 40 12.66 12.55 4.11
CA LEU A 40 12.61 13.69 3.21
C LEU A 40 11.69 14.77 3.79
N PHE A 41 10.42 14.45 4.04
CA PHE A 41 9.47 15.43 4.54
C PHE A 41 9.76 15.90 5.97
N ALA A 42 10.29 15.05 6.85
CA ALA A 42 10.63 15.45 8.21
C ALA A 42 11.80 16.45 8.28
N PHE A 43 12.75 16.36 7.35
CA PHE A 43 13.98 17.16 7.38
C PHE A 43 14.02 18.30 6.34
N THR A 44 13.17 18.29 5.31
CA THR A 44 13.15 19.35 4.28
C THR A 44 11.99 20.33 4.39
N SER A 45 11.00 20.07 5.25
CA SER A 45 9.82 20.94 5.33
C SER A 45 10.12 22.26 6.05
N THR A 46 9.99 23.38 5.34
CA THR A 46 9.83 24.71 5.94
C THR A 46 8.34 25.00 6.13
N PHE A 47 7.95 25.38 7.34
CA PHE A 47 6.54 25.59 7.68
C PHE A 47 6.15 27.07 7.56
N ASP A 48 6.25 27.60 6.35
CA ASP A 48 5.99 29.03 6.11
C ASP A 48 4.51 29.39 6.25
N THR A 49 3.61 28.40 6.12
CA THR A 49 2.17 28.57 6.35
C THR A 49 1.55 27.40 7.14
N PRO A 50 0.42 27.62 7.85
CA PRO A 50 -0.32 26.54 8.52
C PRO A 50 -0.78 25.44 7.56
N VAL A 51 -1.06 25.77 6.29
CA VAL A 51 -1.49 24.80 5.27
C VAL A 51 -0.33 23.88 4.90
N LEU A 52 0.86 24.43 4.64
CA LEU A 52 2.07 23.65 4.36
C LEU A 52 2.43 22.71 5.53
N LYS A 53 2.27 23.18 6.77
CA LYS A 53 2.47 22.35 7.96
C LYS A 53 1.50 21.18 8.03
N LYS A 54 0.21 21.41 7.77
CA LYS A 54 -0.81 20.35 7.76
C LYS A 54 -0.56 19.34 6.63
N TRP A 55 -0.22 19.81 5.44
CA TRP A 55 0.14 18.96 4.30
C TRP A 55 1.34 18.07 4.62
N SER A 56 2.46 18.65 5.05
CA SER A 56 3.68 17.89 5.37
C SER A 56 3.45 16.85 6.48
N LEU A 57 2.77 17.22 7.57
CA LEU A 57 2.42 16.27 8.63
C LEU A 57 1.46 15.18 8.14
N GLY A 58 0.53 15.50 7.24
CA GLY A 58 -0.35 14.53 6.60
C GLY A 58 0.41 13.52 5.74
N ILE A 59 1.38 13.98 4.94
CA ILE A 59 2.23 13.12 4.11
C ILE A 59 3.11 12.21 4.97
N ILE A 60 3.77 12.77 5.99
CA ILE A 60 4.57 12.00 6.96
C ILE A 60 3.70 10.94 7.65
N GLY A 61 2.54 11.34 8.17
CA GLY A 61 1.61 10.44 8.86
C GLY A 61 1.10 9.32 7.97
N SER A 62 0.75 9.63 6.72
CA SER A 62 0.28 8.64 5.74
C SER A 62 1.36 7.63 5.37
N HIS A 63 2.60 8.09 5.13
CA HIS A 63 3.72 7.19 4.87
C HIS A 63 4.13 6.37 6.10
N PHE A 64 4.04 6.95 7.30
CA PHE A 64 4.31 6.24 8.54
C PHE A 64 3.28 5.14 8.79
N LEU A 65 1.99 5.42 8.62
CA LEU A 65 0.95 4.40 8.76
C LEU A 65 1.12 3.28 7.71
N LEU A 66 1.39 3.66 6.46
CA LEU A 66 1.66 2.68 5.41
C LEU A 66 2.92 1.85 5.70
N LEU A 67 3.96 2.43 6.29
CA LEU A 67 5.16 1.71 6.73
C LEU A 67 4.81 0.62 7.75
N LEU A 68 3.98 0.91 8.75
CA LEU A 68 3.52 -0.08 9.73
C LEU A 68 2.77 -1.25 9.05
N PHE A 69 1.89 -0.95 8.11
CA PHE A 69 1.21 -1.98 7.32
C PHE A 69 2.19 -2.81 6.50
N MET A 70 3.16 -2.20 5.82
CA MET A 70 4.15 -2.92 5.01
C MET A 70 5.04 -3.83 5.87
N ILE A 71 5.41 -3.41 7.09
CA ILE A 71 6.12 -4.27 8.05
C ILE A 71 5.26 -5.46 8.45
N GLY A 72 3.98 -5.25 8.77
CA GLY A 72 3.02 -6.32 9.06
C GLY A 72 2.88 -7.31 7.90
N PHE A 73 2.70 -6.80 6.68
CA PHE A 73 2.63 -7.62 5.46
C PHE A 73 3.92 -8.39 5.22
N LEU A 74 5.09 -7.78 5.43
CA LEU A 74 6.38 -8.47 5.29
C LEU A 74 6.49 -9.65 6.25
N ILE A 75 6.16 -9.45 7.53
CA ILE A 75 6.23 -10.49 8.56
C ILE A 75 5.30 -11.66 8.20
N ILE A 76 4.06 -11.37 7.83
CA ILE A 76 3.08 -12.40 7.47
C ILE A 76 3.51 -13.09 6.18
N ALA A 77 3.85 -12.35 5.12
CA ALA A 77 4.25 -12.92 3.83
C ALA A 77 5.52 -13.75 3.94
N LYS A 78 6.51 -13.33 4.75
CA LYS A 78 7.74 -14.10 5.03
C LYS A 78 7.44 -15.47 5.60
N ARG A 79 6.40 -15.60 6.45
CA ARG A 79 5.99 -16.88 7.03
C ARG A 79 5.37 -17.84 6.00
N TYR A 80 4.74 -17.32 4.95
CA TYR A 80 3.93 -18.12 4.03
C TYR A 80 4.47 -18.19 2.58
N LYS A 81 5.48 -17.39 2.21
CA LYS A 81 6.00 -17.28 0.83
C LYS A 81 6.48 -18.61 0.22
N ASP A 82 7.00 -19.52 1.04
CA ASP A 82 7.61 -20.79 0.60
C ASP A 82 6.61 -21.97 0.68
N ARG A 83 5.34 -21.70 0.98
CA ARG A 83 4.29 -22.73 0.99
C ARG A 83 3.99 -23.20 -0.43
N THR A 84 3.67 -24.50 -0.54
CA THR A 84 3.25 -25.16 -1.77
C THR A 84 1.73 -25.29 -1.90
N LYS A 85 0.99 -25.07 -0.80
CA LYS A 85 -0.47 -25.04 -0.77
C LYS A 85 -0.94 -23.76 -0.09
N PRO A 86 -1.96 -23.07 -0.64
CA PRO A 86 -2.49 -21.86 -0.05
C PRO A 86 -3.25 -22.17 1.23
N ASN A 87 -3.44 -21.14 2.05
CA ASN A 87 -4.29 -21.19 3.21
C ASN A 87 -5.14 -19.92 3.30
N LYS A 88 -6.11 -19.91 4.21
CA LYS A 88 -7.02 -18.79 4.40
C LYS A 88 -6.28 -17.46 4.65
N THR A 89 -5.15 -17.49 5.34
CA THR A 89 -4.34 -16.28 5.60
C THR A 89 -3.78 -15.68 4.31
N MET A 90 -3.33 -16.51 3.36
CA MET A 90 -2.81 -16.04 2.08
C MET A 90 -3.90 -15.36 1.23
N PHE A 91 -5.12 -15.90 1.24
CA PHE A 91 -6.28 -15.28 0.61
C PHE A 91 -6.63 -13.93 1.24
N ILE A 92 -6.68 -13.86 2.58
CA ILE A 92 -6.96 -12.60 3.27
C ILE A 92 -5.86 -11.57 2.99
N LEU A 93 -4.59 -11.99 3.03
CA LEU A 93 -3.44 -11.12 2.84
C LEU A 93 -3.46 -10.43 1.47
N GLN A 94 -3.72 -11.17 0.37
CA GLN A 94 -3.71 -10.56 -0.97
C GLN A 94 -4.76 -9.45 -1.13
N TYR A 95 -5.96 -9.63 -0.57
CA TYR A 95 -7.04 -8.64 -0.68
C TYR A 95 -6.82 -7.46 0.26
N ILE A 96 -6.42 -7.72 1.52
CA ILE A 96 -6.14 -6.65 2.48
C ILE A 96 -4.96 -5.79 2.02
N THR A 97 -3.89 -6.38 1.48
CA THR A 97 -2.78 -5.60 0.93
C THR A 97 -3.23 -4.70 -0.21
N ALA A 98 -4.05 -5.19 -1.14
CA ALA A 98 -4.59 -4.36 -2.22
C ALA A 98 -5.43 -3.20 -1.68
N ILE A 99 -6.35 -3.46 -0.75
CA ILE A 99 -7.21 -2.44 -0.14
C ILE A 99 -6.37 -1.37 0.57
N VAL A 100 -5.41 -1.77 1.40
CA VAL A 100 -4.56 -0.83 2.14
C VAL A 100 -3.77 0.06 1.20
N ILE A 101 -3.19 -0.50 0.13
CA ILE A 101 -2.44 0.28 -0.87
C ILE A 101 -3.36 1.28 -1.57
N MET A 102 -4.54 0.85 -2.02
CA MET A 102 -5.50 1.71 -2.72
C MET A 102 -6.00 2.85 -1.83
N VAL A 103 -6.44 2.55 -0.61
CA VAL A 103 -6.92 3.56 0.34
C VAL A 103 -5.82 4.54 0.72
N SER A 104 -4.58 4.05 0.91
CA SER A 104 -3.43 4.92 1.21
C SER A 104 -3.11 5.83 0.04
N GLY A 105 -3.20 5.35 -1.21
CA GLY A 105 -3.05 6.17 -2.41
C GLY A 105 -4.07 7.30 -2.47
N ILE A 106 -5.34 7.00 -2.21
CA ILE A 106 -6.41 8.01 -2.15
C ILE A 106 -6.12 9.04 -1.06
N ALA A 107 -5.75 8.59 0.15
CA ALA A 107 -5.45 9.47 1.27
C ALA A 107 -4.29 10.43 0.95
N ILE A 108 -3.20 9.93 0.35
CA ILE A 108 -2.06 10.75 -0.06
C ILE A 108 -2.49 11.78 -1.11
N VAL A 109 -3.26 11.39 -2.12
CA VAL A 109 -3.75 12.30 -3.16
C VAL A 109 -4.62 13.41 -2.56
N VAL A 110 -5.53 13.07 -1.64
CA VAL A 110 -6.38 14.07 -0.96
C VAL A 110 -5.54 15.04 -0.12
N ILE A 111 -4.48 14.56 0.52
CA ILE A 111 -3.56 15.42 1.28
C ILE A 111 -2.76 16.32 0.33
N ASP A 112 -2.26 15.80 -0.81
CA ASP A 112 -1.52 16.58 -1.80
C ASP A 112 -2.36 17.73 -2.40
N GLN A 113 -3.68 17.57 -2.48
CA GLN A 113 -4.59 18.62 -2.92
C GLN A 113 -4.68 19.83 -1.96
N LEU A 114 -4.10 19.76 -0.77
CA LEU A 114 -3.99 20.94 0.12
C LEU A 114 -3.04 22.01 -0.43
N VAL A 115 -2.06 21.60 -1.25
CA VAL A 115 -1.01 22.49 -1.79
C VAL A 115 -0.92 22.45 -3.32
N THR A 116 -1.47 21.41 -3.94
CA THR A 116 -1.65 21.34 -5.40
C THR A 116 -3.06 21.77 -5.76
N THR A 117 -3.19 22.70 -6.70
CA THR A 117 -4.50 23.02 -7.29
C THR A 117 -5.11 21.73 -7.84
N ASN A 118 -6.38 21.46 -7.49
CA ASN A 118 -7.09 20.22 -7.79
C ASN A 118 -6.73 19.61 -9.15
N ILE A 119 -6.47 18.29 -9.19
CA ILE A 119 -6.37 17.48 -10.41
C ILE A 119 -7.76 17.28 -11.07
N THR A 120 -8.68 18.22 -10.90
CA THR A 120 -9.80 18.40 -11.82
C THR A 120 -9.28 19.27 -12.95
N PRO A 121 -8.87 18.71 -14.10
CA PRO A 121 -8.74 19.55 -15.27
C PRO A 121 -10.16 20.09 -15.56
N PHE A 122 -10.25 21.37 -15.89
CA PHE A 122 -11.48 22.06 -16.34
C PHE A 122 -12.44 22.57 -15.25
N ILE A 123 -12.00 23.55 -14.46
CA ILE A 123 -12.83 24.76 -14.28
C ILE A 123 -12.00 25.92 -14.82
N LEU A 124 -12.12 26.15 -16.13
CA LEU A 124 -11.81 27.44 -16.74
C LEU A 124 -12.98 28.37 -16.39
N ILE A 125 -12.71 29.42 -15.63
CA ILE A 125 -13.56 30.62 -15.61
C ILE A 125 -12.84 31.64 -16.47
#